data_AF-A0AAD4GC74-F1
#
_entry.id   AF-A0AAD4GC74-F1
#
_cell.length_a   1.000
_cell.length_b   1.000
_cell.length_c   1.000
_cell.angle_alpha   90.00
_cell.angle_beta   90.00
_cell.angle_gamma   90.00
#
_symmetry.space_group_name_H-M   'P 1'
#
loop_
_entity.id
_entity.type
_entity.pdbx_description
1 polymer ?
#
loop_
_entity_poly.entity_id
_entity_poly.type
_entity_poly.pdbx_seq_one_letter_code
_entity_poly.pdbx_strand_id
1 'polypeptide(L)'
;MFFDLNIPVTAHQGHGAALQSRKNKGKQLQVTSTSIVVFTPAQVAAIEARIDLLVHLGYTVIALNQTVEKKIDPKTHVNILDELLSQLKKRTGVVFLKRLTINIDEDSEKGFGLTSASVSVTDGYDLIALVPTTPATFSAACLTHSLPSLLTAHIIALPLTLPRLPFHLKHTLVSTAIRNGAVFEVNYAGAFGDPELSHASLGVSDTGLTAKRNWWAAAREVVRVTKVKGVIVSGGVIGQGDYRSPRDVQNLMTLLGLAQNLAHDAFAVTPKSLVLRAQARKTYRAVLSQPRIVVPITSGEAVRAPSKEPSVAQAPAQSSTAAGLSATDPGTPAPPPPTPSRECHSATEKRRREPDSDTAAAGLLIRKRRTVHQPQKKKKKHGVPRR
;
A
#
# COMPACT_ATOMS: atom_id res chain seq x y z
N MET A 1 -7.16 -10.70 -11.53
CA MET A 1 -6.73 -9.32 -11.24
C MET A 1 -5.37 -9.40 -10.57
N PHE A 2 -4.38 -8.70 -11.13
CA PHE A 2 -3.06 -8.53 -10.52
C PHE A 2 -2.82 -7.05 -10.26
N PHE A 3 -2.06 -6.78 -9.20
CA PHE A 3 -1.81 -5.45 -8.68
C PHE A 3 -0.31 -5.13 -8.82
N ASP A 4 0.03 -3.95 -9.33
CA ASP A 4 1.31 -3.32 -9.03
C ASP A 4 1.03 -2.09 -8.17
N LEU A 5 1.57 -2.06 -6.95
CA LEU A 5 1.34 -0.99 -6.00
C LEU A 5 2.50 0.03 -5.93
N ASN A 6 3.46 0.01 -6.85
CA ASN A 6 4.59 0.94 -6.83
C ASN A 6 5.14 1.31 -8.22
N ILE A 7 4.43 2.13 -9.00
CA ILE A 7 5.04 2.82 -10.15
C ILE A 7 5.61 4.17 -9.69
N PRO A 8 6.94 4.37 -9.69
CA PRO A 8 7.52 5.66 -9.33
C PRO A 8 7.17 6.74 -10.36
N VAL A 9 6.58 7.85 -9.89
CA VAL A 9 6.31 9.06 -10.67
C VAL A 9 7.20 10.19 -10.17
N THR A 10 8.08 10.68 -11.05
CA THR A 10 8.88 11.88 -10.83
C THR A 10 8.28 13.04 -11.63
N ALA A 11 7.97 14.15 -10.95
CA ALA A 11 7.57 15.40 -11.59
C ALA A 11 8.76 16.36 -11.64
N HIS A 12 8.88 17.15 -12.71
CA HIS A 12 9.75 18.33 -12.67
C HIS A 12 9.07 19.43 -11.86
N GLN A 13 9.69 19.86 -10.77
CA GLN A 13 9.35 21.14 -10.17
C GLN A 13 9.84 22.25 -11.10
N GLY A 14 8.93 22.75 -11.93
CA GLY A 14 9.13 23.97 -12.70
C GLY A 14 9.52 25.09 -11.73
N HIS A 15 10.78 25.50 -11.75
CA HIS A 15 11.28 26.60 -10.93
C HIS A 15 10.67 27.89 -11.48
N GLY A 16 9.49 28.27 -10.97
CA GLY A 16 8.82 29.50 -11.33
C GLY A 16 9.73 30.68 -11.04
N ALA A 17 10.31 31.24 -12.10
CA ALA A 17 11.26 32.35 -11.98
C ALA A 17 10.57 33.51 -11.26
N ALA A 18 11.07 33.84 -10.08
CA ALA A 18 10.49 34.87 -9.21
C ALA A 18 10.71 36.26 -9.82
N LEU A 19 9.86 36.65 -10.77
CA LEU A 19 9.78 37.98 -11.34
C LEU A 19 9.52 38.98 -10.21
N GLN A 20 10.58 39.66 -9.78
CA GLN A 20 10.55 40.61 -8.67
C GLN A 20 9.80 41.88 -9.06
N SER A 21 8.47 41.84 -8.98
CA SER A 21 7.63 43.04 -9.05
C SER A 21 8.05 44.02 -7.96
N ARG A 22 8.51 45.21 -8.36
CA ARG A 22 8.96 46.25 -7.43
C ARG A 22 7.76 46.83 -6.68
N LYS A 23 7.53 46.27 -5.50
CA LYS A 23 6.66 46.69 -4.39
C LYS A 23 6.17 48.15 -4.49
N ASN A 24 4.88 48.31 -4.81
CA ASN A 24 4.12 49.51 -4.46
C ASN A 24 3.09 49.18 -3.35
N LYS A 25 2.62 50.21 -2.63
CA LYS A 25 2.22 50.07 -1.22
C LYS A 25 0.69 50.01 -1.02
N GLY A 26 0.10 48.82 -0.87
CA GLY A 26 -1.29 48.68 -0.39
C GLY A 26 -1.90 47.28 -0.51
N LYS A 27 -2.78 46.95 0.45
CA LYS A 27 -3.60 45.71 0.58
C LYS A 27 -2.82 44.38 0.65
N GLN A 28 -3.04 43.66 1.75
CA GLN A 28 -2.47 42.33 1.99
C GLN A 28 -3.29 41.26 1.24
N LEU A 29 -2.95 41.02 -0.02
CA LEU A 29 -3.53 39.91 -0.78
C LEU A 29 -3.03 38.57 -0.22
N GLN A 30 -3.98 37.64 -0.05
CA GLN A 30 -3.71 36.30 0.45
C GLN A 30 -3.00 35.50 -0.66
N VAL A 31 -1.73 35.15 -0.46
CA VAL A 31 -0.93 34.43 -1.45
C VAL A 31 -1.33 32.95 -1.46
N THR A 32 -2.35 32.62 -2.24
CA THR A 32 -2.66 31.23 -2.60
C THR A 32 -1.54 30.67 -3.46
N SER A 33 -0.65 29.87 -2.87
CA SER A 33 0.51 29.30 -3.55
C SER A 33 0.13 28.12 -4.44
N THR A 34 -0.50 28.41 -5.58
CA THR A 34 -0.72 27.46 -6.69
C THR A 34 0.59 27.21 -7.45
N SER A 35 1.49 26.43 -6.85
CA SER A 35 2.66 25.89 -7.55
C SER A 35 2.21 24.85 -8.57
N ILE A 36 2.08 25.26 -9.83
CA ILE A 36 1.62 24.40 -10.93
C ILE A 36 2.70 23.36 -11.24
N VAL A 37 2.39 22.07 -11.10
CA VAL A 37 3.37 20.97 -11.28
C VAL A 37 3.21 20.36 -12.68
N VAL A 38 3.56 21.17 -13.68
CA VAL A 38 3.38 20.85 -15.10
C VAL A 38 4.22 19.64 -15.49
N PHE A 39 3.57 18.51 -15.79
CA PHE A 39 4.19 17.40 -16.51
C PHE A 39 4.43 17.79 -17.97
N THR A 40 5.61 17.45 -18.50
CA THR A 40 5.87 17.68 -19.93
C THR A 40 5.14 16.64 -20.79
N PRO A 41 4.70 16.96 -22.03
CA PRO A 41 4.03 15.97 -22.90
C PRO A 41 4.87 14.70 -23.15
N ALA A 42 6.20 14.83 -23.16
CA ALA A 42 7.12 13.70 -23.27
C ALA A 42 7.11 12.80 -22.01
N GLN A 43 7.03 13.38 -20.81
CA GLN A 43 6.87 12.62 -19.57
C GLN A 43 5.52 11.90 -19.53
N VAL A 44 4.43 12.56 -19.92
CA VAL A 44 3.10 11.93 -19.99
C VAL A 44 3.14 10.76 -20.97
N ALA A 45 3.70 10.92 -22.17
CA ALA A 45 3.85 9.85 -23.15
C ALA A 45 4.70 8.68 -22.65
N ALA A 46 5.79 8.94 -21.91
CA ALA A 46 6.62 7.89 -21.30
C ALA A 46 5.88 7.11 -20.19
N ILE A 47 5.07 7.81 -19.39
CA ILE A 47 4.21 7.21 -18.36
C ILE A 47 3.08 6.40 -19.01
N GLU A 48 2.49 6.87 -20.10
CA GLU A 48 1.50 6.10 -20.87
C GLU A 48 2.10 4.81 -21.44
N ALA A 49 3.27 4.88 -22.10
CA ALA A 49 3.94 3.71 -22.63
C ALA A 49 4.29 2.68 -21.53
N ARG A 50 4.67 3.15 -20.34
CA ARG A 50 4.89 2.31 -19.15
C ARG A 50 3.60 1.63 -18.67
N ILE A 51 2.48 2.35 -18.66
CA ILE A 51 1.16 1.83 -18.29
C ILE A 51 0.69 0.80 -19.33
N ASP A 52 0.83 1.07 -20.62
CA ASP A 52 0.42 0.16 -21.69
C ASP A 52 1.25 -1.14 -21.68
N LEU A 53 2.55 -1.07 -21.38
CA LEU A 53 3.39 -2.24 -21.12
C LEU A 53 2.88 -3.08 -19.93
N LEU A 54 2.53 -2.44 -18.81
CA LEU A 54 1.99 -3.14 -17.63
C LEU A 54 0.62 -3.77 -17.88
N VAL A 55 -0.26 -3.11 -18.64
CA VAL A 55 -1.55 -3.66 -19.06
C VAL A 55 -1.34 -4.86 -19.99
N HIS A 56 -0.39 -4.78 -20.94
CA HIS A 56 0.00 -5.91 -21.80
C HIS A 56 0.57 -7.09 -21.00
N LEU A 57 1.35 -6.82 -19.94
CA LEU A 57 1.85 -7.84 -18.99
C LEU A 57 0.76 -8.43 -18.07
N GLY A 58 -0.48 -7.92 -18.12
CA GLY A 58 -1.64 -8.46 -17.40
C GLY A 58 -1.92 -7.82 -16.04
N TYR A 59 -1.34 -6.65 -15.74
CA TYR A 59 -1.71 -5.88 -14.53
C TYR A 59 -3.05 -5.16 -14.73
N THR A 60 -3.92 -5.26 -13.73
CA THR A 60 -5.30 -4.71 -13.76
C THR A 60 -5.51 -3.55 -12.78
N VAL A 61 -4.69 -3.48 -11.72
CA VAL A 61 -4.73 -2.40 -10.73
C VAL A 61 -3.31 -1.85 -10.59
N ILE A 62 -3.18 -0.53 -10.75
CA ILE A 62 -1.92 0.18 -10.86
C ILE A 62 -1.92 1.33 -9.85
N ALA A 63 -0.98 1.35 -8.91
CA ALA A 63 -0.78 2.51 -8.04
C ALA A 63 0.40 3.37 -8.53
N LEU A 64 0.10 4.62 -8.87
CA LEU A 64 1.11 5.64 -9.14
C LEU A 64 1.64 6.15 -7.80
N ASN A 65 2.95 6.18 -7.64
CA ASN A 65 3.63 6.49 -6.38
C ASN A 65 4.35 7.84 -6.43
N GLN A 66 3.94 8.76 -5.55
CA GLN A 66 4.69 9.97 -5.22
C GLN A 66 5.52 9.70 -3.94
N THR A 67 6.84 9.80 -4.04
CA THR A 67 7.76 9.67 -2.88
C THR A 67 8.05 11.04 -2.25
N VAL A 68 8.14 11.08 -0.93
CA VAL A 68 8.56 12.24 -0.14
C VAL A 68 9.72 11.83 0.76
N GLU A 69 10.88 12.45 0.59
CA GLU A 69 12.13 12.08 1.27
C GLU A 69 12.33 12.74 2.64
N LYS A 70 11.49 13.74 2.98
CA LYS A 70 11.63 14.62 4.16
C LYS A 70 10.26 14.86 4.81
N LYS A 71 10.26 15.61 5.92
CA LYS A 71 9.06 16.17 6.58
C LYS A 71 7.96 16.57 5.58
N ILE A 72 6.74 16.12 5.84
CA ILE A 72 5.54 16.59 5.14
C ILE A 72 5.11 17.93 5.74
N ASP A 73 5.29 19.02 5.00
CA ASP A 73 4.72 20.33 5.33
C ASP A 73 3.38 20.52 4.55
N PRO A 74 2.21 20.56 5.22
CA PRO A 74 0.91 20.64 4.55
C PRO A 74 0.64 21.94 3.76
N LYS A 75 1.57 22.89 3.79
CA LYS A 75 1.52 24.16 3.04
C LYS A 75 2.30 24.12 1.72
N THR A 76 3.17 23.13 1.55
CA THR A 76 4.07 23.00 0.38
C THR A 76 3.87 21.68 -0.37
N HIS A 77 3.33 20.65 0.30
CA HIS A 77 3.05 19.37 -0.35
C HIS A 77 1.85 19.46 -1.31
N VAL A 78 2.11 19.35 -2.61
CA VAL A 78 1.09 19.21 -3.66
C VAL A 78 1.01 17.76 -4.13
N ASN A 79 -0.20 17.28 -4.38
CA ASN A 79 -0.43 15.96 -4.99
C ASN A 79 -0.25 16.03 -6.51
N ILE A 80 0.89 15.56 -7.00
CA ILE A 80 1.21 15.56 -8.44
C ILE A 80 0.34 14.56 -9.21
N LEU A 81 -0.21 13.56 -8.51
CA LEU A 81 -0.94 12.46 -9.14
C LEU A 81 -2.34 12.88 -9.60
N ASP A 82 -2.95 13.91 -9.01
CA ASP A 82 -4.27 14.41 -9.44
C ASP A 82 -4.19 15.10 -10.81
N GLU A 83 -3.15 15.92 -11.04
CA GLU A 83 -2.90 16.53 -12.36
C GLU A 83 -2.57 15.45 -13.41
N LEU A 84 -1.66 14.52 -13.08
CA LEU A 84 -1.28 13.42 -13.98
C LEU A 84 -2.47 12.53 -14.36
N LEU A 85 -3.31 12.12 -13.40
CA LEU A 85 -4.48 11.28 -13.66
C LEU A 85 -5.56 11.98 -14.50
N SER A 86 -5.57 13.32 -14.56
CA SER A 86 -6.44 14.07 -15.47
C SER A 86 -5.96 14.04 -16.93
N GLN A 87 -4.65 13.85 -17.16
CA GLN A 87 -4.00 13.87 -18.48
C GLN A 87 -3.87 12.47 -19.12
N LEU A 88 -3.84 11.41 -18.32
CA LEU A 88 -3.68 10.02 -18.79
C LEU A 88 -4.95 9.48 -19.50
N LYS A 89 -4.77 8.69 -20.57
CA LYS A 89 -5.90 8.04 -21.26
C LYS A 89 -6.62 7.07 -20.34
N LYS A 90 -7.95 7.20 -20.27
CA LYS A 90 -8.85 6.25 -19.59
C LYS A 90 -8.81 4.90 -20.31
N ARG A 91 -8.58 3.82 -19.57
CA ARG A 91 -8.45 2.45 -20.09
C ARG A 91 -9.51 1.55 -19.46
N THR A 92 -10.23 0.77 -20.26
CA THR A 92 -11.30 -0.12 -19.77
C THR A 92 -10.73 -1.30 -18.99
N GLY A 93 -11.25 -1.57 -17.79
CA GLY A 93 -10.81 -2.69 -16.94
C GLY A 93 -9.52 -2.45 -16.14
N VAL A 94 -8.93 -1.24 -16.23
CA VAL A 94 -7.75 -0.84 -15.47
C VAL A 94 -8.16 0.13 -14.37
N VAL A 95 -7.70 -0.09 -13.14
CA VAL A 95 -7.94 0.81 -12.00
C VAL A 95 -6.65 1.49 -11.59
N PHE A 96 -6.64 2.82 -11.62
CA PHE A 96 -5.55 3.63 -11.09
C PHE A 96 -5.79 3.98 -9.61
N LEU A 97 -4.73 3.94 -8.81
CA LEU A 97 -4.72 4.32 -7.40
C LEU A 97 -3.62 5.35 -7.14
N LYS A 98 -3.85 6.25 -6.19
CA LYS A 98 -2.83 7.20 -5.72
C LYS A 98 -2.10 6.65 -4.51
N ARG A 99 -0.78 6.56 -4.57
CA ARG A 99 0.08 6.16 -3.45
C ARG A 99 1.01 7.30 -3.04
N LEU A 100 1.10 7.53 -1.74
CA LEU A 100 2.13 8.36 -1.11
C LEU A 100 3.14 7.44 -0.43
N THR A 101 4.44 7.54 -0.78
CA THR A 101 5.53 6.89 -0.04
C THR A 101 6.29 7.93 0.77
N ILE A 102 6.43 7.70 2.07
CA ILE A 102 6.99 8.66 3.02
C ILE A 102 8.24 8.04 3.63
N ASN A 103 9.40 8.68 3.42
CA ASN A 103 10.61 8.35 4.15
C ASN A 103 10.47 8.83 5.60
N ILE A 104 10.78 7.98 6.57
CA ILE A 104 10.73 8.31 8.00
C ILE A 104 12.14 8.15 8.59
N ASP A 105 12.64 9.26 9.11
CA ASP A 105 13.98 9.51 9.60
C ASP A 105 14.00 9.90 11.09
N GLU A 106 15.20 10.18 11.63
CA GLU A 106 15.35 10.58 13.04
C GLU A 106 14.66 11.92 13.36
N ASP A 107 14.54 12.83 12.39
CA ASP A 107 13.80 14.09 12.58
C ASP A 107 12.29 13.86 12.63
N SER A 108 11.77 12.84 11.94
CA SER A 108 10.39 12.42 12.07
C SER A 108 10.04 11.94 13.49
N GLU A 109 10.99 11.33 14.21
CA GLU A 109 10.84 10.95 15.62
C GLU A 109 10.65 12.17 16.55
N LYS A 110 11.18 13.34 16.15
CA LYS A 110 11.08 14.62 16.87
C LYS A 110 9.74 15.34 16.63
N GLY A 111 8.78 14.67 15.97
CA GLY A 111 7.45 15.21 15.67
C GLY A 111 7.31 15.81 14.27
N PHE A 112 8.28 15.63 13.37
CA PHE A 112 8.21 16.12 11.99
C PHE A 112 7.69 15.08 10.97
N GLY A 113 7.34 13.87 11.42
CA GLY A 113 6.75 12.82 10.59
C GLY A 113 5.23 12.95 10.41
N LEU A 114 4.55 11.80 10.41
CA LEU A 114 3.09 11.67 10.30
C LEU A 114 2.37 12.17 11.56
N THR A 115 2.20 13.48 11.65
CA THR A 115 1.38 14.17 12.66
C THR A 115 -0.03 14.45 12.16
N SER A 116 -0.95 14.81 13.06
CA SER A 116 -2.33 15.19 12.72
C SER A 116 -2.44 16.32 11.69
N ALA A 117 -1.41 17.16 11.54
CA ALA A 117 -1.36 18.19 10.49
C ALA A 117 -1.25 17.59 9.07
N SER A 118 -0.69 16.39 8.92
CA SER A 118 -0.56 15.69 7.63
C SER A 118 -1.84 14.97 7.16
N VAL A 119 -2.92 15.00 7.95
CA VAL A 119 -4.21 14.36 7.59
C VAL A 119 -4.77 14.91 6.28
N SER A 120 -4.74 16.23 6.08
CA SER A 120 -5.24 16.87 4.85
C SER A 120 -4.44 16.48 3.60
N VAL A 121 -3.14 16.21 3.75
CA VAL A 121 -2.30 15.69 2.66
C VAL A 121 -2.63 14.22 2.39
N THR A 122 -2.71 13.40 3.44
CA THR A 122 -2.84 11.94 3.34
C THR A 122 -4.23 11.45 2.92
N ASP A 123 -5.29 12.26 3.06
CA ASP A 123 -6.63 11.92 2.56
C ASP A 123 -6.71 11.94 1.02
N GLY A 124 -5.92 12.82 0.38
CA GLY A 124 -5.80 12.92 -1.08
C GLY A 124 -5.26 11.66 -1.77
N TYR A 125 -4.63 10.74 -1.02
CA TYR A 125 -4.08 9.48 -1.53
C TYR A 125 -4.90 8.28 -1.08
N ASP A 126 -4.89 7.22 -1.88
CA ASP A 126 -5.61 6.00 -1.56
C ASP A 126 -4.73 5.12 -0.67
N LEU A 127 -3.46 4.91 -1.05
CA LEU A 127 -2.47 4.14 -0.31
C LEU A 127 -1.42 5.04 0.36
N ILE A 128 -1.03 4.66 1.58
CA ILE A 128 0.05 5.29 2.35
C ILE A 128 1.10 4.20 2.62
N ALA A 129 2.34 4.46 2.23
CA ALA A 129 3.50 3.59 2.41
C ALA A 129 4.60 4.30 3.19
N LEU A 130 5.24 3.62 4.14
CA LEU A 130 6.32 4.18 4.95
C LEU A 130 7.64 3.46 4.64
N VAL A 131 8.71 4.22 4.43
CA VAL A 131 10.09 3.73 4.40
C VAL A 131 10.76 4.16 5.70
N PRO A 132 10.76 3.35 6.77
CA PRO A 132 11.55 3.66 7.96
C PRO A 132 13.04 3.47 7.68
N THR A 133 13.87 4.36 8.23
CA THR A 133 15.35 4.31 8.09
C THR A 133 16.08 4.05 9.41
N THR A 134 15.40 4.16 10.56
CA THR A 134 15.98 3.96 11.90
C THR A 134 15.29 2.81 12.65
N PRO A 135 15.91 2.23 13.70
CA PRO A 135 15.25 1.23 14.53
C PRO A 135 14.01 1.74 15.28
N ALA A 136 13.96 3.03 15.60
CA ALA A 136 12.85 3.64 16.33
C ALA A 136 11.70 4.04 15.38
N THR A 137 11.99 4.63 14.21
CA THR A 137 11.00 4.83 13.13
C THR A 137 10.38 3.52 12.66
N PHE A 138 11.14 2.43 12.55
CA PHE A 138 10.59 1.10 12.26
C PHE A 138 9.63 0.64 13.36
N SER A 139 9.95 0.90 14.64
CA SER A 139 9.06 0.59 15.76
C SER A 139 7.79 1.45 15.74
N ALA A 140 7.89 2.74 15.43
CA ALA A 140 6.75 3.66 15.28
C ALA A 140 5.84 3.28 14.10
N ALA A 141 6.42 2.89 12.97
CA ALA A 141 5.68 2.36 11.82
C ALA A 141 4.92 1.07 12.19
N CYS A 142 5.57 0.14 12.90
CA CYS A 142 4.96 -1.13 13.30
C CYS A 142 3.90 -1.01 14.39
N LEU A 143 4.07 -0.09 15.37
CA LEU A 143 3.21 0.01 16.56
C LEU A 143 2.19 1.14 16.51
N THR A 144 2.57 2.31 15.99
CA THR A 144 1.76 3.54 16.04
C THR A 144 1.03 3.78 14.72
N HIS A 145 1.76 3.84 13.59
CA HIS A 145 1.17 4.20 12.30
C HIS A 145 0.42 3.05 11.62
N SER A 146 0.61 1.79 12.05
CA SER A 146 -0.16 0.64 11.56
C SER A 146 -1.59 0.55 12.15
N LEU A 147 -1.87 1.28 13.24
CA LEU A 147 -3.17 1.26 13.92
C LEU A 147 -4.26 1.96 13.09
N PRO A 148 -5.54 1.56 13.22
CA PRO A 148 -6.67 2.24 12.56
C PRO A 148 -6.80 3.71 12.98
N SER A 149 -6.61 4.62 12.01
CA SER A 149 -6.58 6.07 12.15
C SER A 149 -6.66 6.71 10.74
N LEU A 150 -6.94 8.00 10.63
CA LEU A 150 -6.84 8.71 9.34
C LEU A 150 -5.41 8.67 8.76
N LEU A 151 -4.40 8.52 9.64
CA LEU A 151 -2.98 8.38 9.31
C LEU A 151 -2.50 6.91 9.23
N THR A 152 -3.40 5.92 9.08
CA THR A 152 -2.97 4.51 8.96
C THR A 152 -2.08 4.31 7.74
N ALA A 153 -0.84 3.92 8.01
CA ALA A 153 0.05 3.32 7.04
C ALA A 153 -0.44 1.91 6.68
N HIS A 154 -0.59 1.65 5.39
CA HIS A 154 -1.00 0.35 4.88
C HIS A 154 0.21 -0.49 4.50
N ILE A 155 1.26 0.15 3.95
CA ILE A 155 2.48 -0.51 3.49
C ILE A 155 3.66 -0.06 4.36
N ILE A 156 4.49 -1.01 4.79
CA ILE A 156 5.83 -0.76 5.32
C ILE A 156 6.82 -1.25 4.25
N ALA A 157 7.38 -0.29 3.50
CA ALA A 157 8.33 -0.52 2.43
C ALA A 157 9.75 -0.59 3.02
N LEU A 158 10.49 -1.65 2.71
CA LEU A 158 11.79 -1.92 3.33
C LEU A 158 12.95 -1.63 2.37
N PRO A 159 14.07 -1.05 2.84
CA PRO A 159 15.20 -0.67 2.00
C PRO A 159 16.12 -1.87 1.73
N LEU A 160 15.64 -2.82 0.91
CA LEU A 160 16.27 -4.15 0.74
C LEU A 160 17.63 -4.13 0.01
N THR A 161 17.92 -3.12 -0.81
CA THR A 161 19.15 -3.03 -1.62
C THR A 161 20.38 -2.57 -0.83
N LEU A 162 20.20 -2.00 0.37
CA LEU A 162 21.29 -1.48 1.19
C LEU A 162 22.25 -2.61 1.67
N PRO A 163 23.57 -2.35 1.80
CA PRO A 163 24.56 -3.33 2.28
C PRO A 163 24.21 -4.02 3.60
N ARG A 164 23.39 -3.38 4.43
CA ARG A 164 22.75 -3.94 5.61
C ARG A 164 21.43 -3.21 5.85
N LEU A 165 20.38 -3.93 6.24
CA LEU A 165 19.17 -3.29 6.77
C LEU A 165 19.53 -2.44 8.01
N PRO A 166 19.09 -1.16 8.09
CA PRO A 166 19.51 -0.27 9.17
C PRO A 166 18.93 -0.64 10.54
N PHE A 167 17.98 -1.58 10.59
CA PHE A 167 17.42 -2.16 11.80
C PHE A 167 17.21 -3.67 11.66
N HIS A 168 17.17 -4.37 12.79
CA HIS A 168 16.86 -5.79 12.86
C HIS A 168 15.35 -6.02 12.88
N LEU A 169 14.85 -6.88 11.99
CA LEU A 169 13.43 -7.23 11.89
C LEU A 169 12.99 -8.09 13.09
N LYS A 170 12.57 -7.44 14.18
CA LYS A 170 12.02 -8.12 15.36
C LYS A 170 10.66 -8.73 15.02
N HIS A 171 10.55 -10.06 15.09
CA HIS A 171 9.29 -10.81 14.86
C HIS A 171 8.11 -10.26 15.68
N THR A 172 8.34 -9.74 16.90
CA THR A 172 7.30 -9.10 17.71
C THR A 172 6.72 -7.86 17.05
N LEU A 173 7.56 -6.96 16.54
CA LEU A 173 7.11 -5.74 15.82
C LEU A 173 6.40 -6.11 14.51
N VAL A 174 7.00 -7.00 13.73
CA VAL A 174 6.45 -7.49 12.44
C VAL A 174 5.09 -8.18 12.65
N SER A 175 4.97 -9.06 13.64
CA SER A 175 3.70 -9.74 13.95
C SER A 175 2.62 -8.79 14.49
N THR A 176 3.00 -7.68 15.15
CA THR A 176 2.04 -6.64 15.57
C THR A 176 1.58 -5.82 14.38
N ALA A 177 2.49 -5.41 13.49
CA ALA A 177 2.12 -4.69 12.27
C ALA A 177 1.15 -5.49 11.38
N ILE A 178 1.42 -6.79 11.16
CA ILE A 178 0.53 -7.70 10.42
C ILE A 178 -0.82 -7.85 11.12
N ARG A 179 -0.85 -7.96 12.46
CA ARG A 179 -2.09 -8.07 13.24
C ARG A 179 -2.93 -6.78 13.18
N ASN A 180 -2.27 -5.62 13.26
CA ASN A 180 -2.91 -4.32 13.12
C ASN A 180 -3.48 -4.15 11.70
N GLY A 181 -2.84 -4.78 10.70
CA GLY A 181 -3.30 -4.90 9.32
C GLY A 181 -2.48 -4.10 8.30
N ALA A 182 -1.22 -3.78 8.63
CA ALA A 182 -0.22 -3.29 7.68
C ALA A 182 0.51 -4.48 7.02
N VAL A 183 1.03 -4.27 5.80
CA VAL A 183 1.78 -5.28 5.03
C VAL A 183 3.21 -4.81 4.76
N PHE A 184 4.13 -5.77 4.61
CA PHE A 184 5.52 -5.51 4.25
C PHE A 184 5.70 -5.63 2.75
N GLU A 185 6.28 -4.60 2.13
CA GLU A 185 6.53 -4.56 0.69
C GLU A 185 7.92 -5.07 0.33
N VAL A 186 7.97 -5.94 -0.68
CA VAL A 186 9.16 -6.35 -1.41
C VAL A 186 9.06 -5.78 -2.82
N ASN A 187 9.84 -4.73 -3.11
CA ASN A 187 10.06 -4.24 -4.48
C ASN A 187 10.87 -5.31 -5.24
N TYR A 188 10.38 -5.82 -6.39
CA TYR A 188 11.08 -6.89 -7.12
C TYR A 188 12.25 -6.41 -7.99
N ALA A 189 12.30 -5.15 -8.40
CA ALA A 189 13.31 -4.62 -9.31
C ALA A 189 14.74 -4.73 -8.73
N GLY A 190 14.89 -4.64 -7.40
CA GLY A 190 16.15 -4.89 -6.70
C GLY A 190 16.72 -6.31 -6.87
N ALA A 191 15.92 -7.29 -7.31
CA ALA A 191 16.40 -8.63 -7.65
C ALA A 191 17.23 -8.68 -8.94
N PHE A 192 17.05 -7.71 -9.84
CA PHE A 192 17.83 -7.58 -11.07
C PHE A 192 19.13 -6.81 -10.84
N GLY A 193 19.12 -5.84 -9.92
CA GLY A 193 20.27 -4.99 -9.60
C GLY A 193 20.35 -3.71 -10.43
N ASP A 194 19.20 -3.16 -10.84
CA ASP A 194 19.07 -1.90 -11.59
C ASP A 194 19.83 -0.76 -10.86
N PRO A 195 20.84 -0.13 -11.51
CA PRO A 195 21.64 0.92 -10.90
C PRO A 195 20.87 2.24 -10.68
N GLU A 196 19.78 2.52 -11.40
CA GLU A 196 18.99 3.74 -11.16
C GLU A 196 18.27 3.70 -9.80
N LEU A 197 17.89 2.50 -9.32
CA LEU A 197 17.29 2.31 -8.00
C LEU A 197 18.23 2.70 -6.85
N SER A 198 19.55 2.53 -7.01
CA SER A 198 20.56 2.99 -6.04
C SER A 198 20.58 4.51 -5.91
N HIS A 199 20.33 5.23 -7.01
CA HIS A 199 20.30 6.69 -7.03
C HIS A 199 18.94 7.28 -6.60
N ALA A 200 17.83 6.61 -6.89
CA ALA A 200 16.49 7.19 -6.82
C ALA A 200 15.80 7.17 -5.43
N SER A 201 16.47 6.75 -4.34
CA SER A 201 15.90 6.84 -2.98
C SER A 201 16.89 6.81 -1.80
N LEU A 202 17.99 6.04 -1.86
CA LEU A 202 18.82 5.77 -0.66
C LEU A 202 20.35 5.71 -0.90
N GLY A 203 20.89 6.68 -1.63
CA GLY A 203 22.18 7.31 -1.31
C GLY A 203 23.46 6.47 -1.22
N VAL A 204 23.51 5.25 -1.74
CA VAL A 204 24.72 4.39 -1.71
C VAL A 204 25.17 4.04 -3.14
N SER A 205 26.35 4.51 -3.51
CA SER A 205 27.03 4.24 -4.78
C SER A 205 27.67 2.84 -4.82
N ASP A 206 26.88 1.80 -4.54
CA ASP A 206 27.30 0.40 -4.65
C ASP A 206 26.90 -0.18 -6.03
N THR A 207 27.78 -0.97 -6.64
CA THR A 207 27.48 -1.56 -7.97
C THR A 207 26.23 -2.45 -7.93
N GLY A 208 25.48 -2.51 -9.04
CA GLY A 208 24.22 -3.26 -9.12
C GLY A 208 24.30 -4.73 -8.69
N LEU A 209 25.46 -5.38 -8.87
CA LEU A 209 25.75 -6.73 -8.37
C LEU A 209 25.74 -6.81 -6.83
N THR A 210 26.30 -5.79 -6.15
CA THR A 210 26.24 -5.66 -4.69
C THR A 210 24.80 -5.45 -4.24
N ALA A 211 24.10 -4.47 -4.83
CA ALA A 211 22.70 -4.15 -4.51
C ALA A 211 21.77 -5.37 -4.67
N LYS A 212 21.95 -6.14 -5.75
CA LYS A 212 21.26 -7.42 -6.00
C LYS A 212 21.53 -8.45 -4.89
N ARG A 213 22.80 -8.69 -4.55
CA ARG A 213 23.17 -9.65 -3.49
C ARG A 213 22.56 -9.25 -2.14
N ASN A 214 22.58 -7.96 -1.82
CA ASN A 214 21.99 -7.41 -0.61
C ASN A 214 20.48 -7.64 -0.58
N TRP A 215 19.79 -7.35 -1.69
CA TRP A 215 18.35 -7.58 -1.86
C TRP A 215 17.97 -9.04 -1.61
N TRP A 216 18.71 -10.00 -2.19
CA TRP A 216 18.44 -11.43 -1.98
C TRP A 216 18.61 -11.87 -0.51
N ALA A 217 19.54 -11.27 0.23
CA ALA A 217 19.70 -11.54 1.66
C ALA A 217 18.57 -10.88 2.50
N ALA A 218 18.27 -9.61 2.24
CA ALA A 218 17.26 -8.84 2.96
C ALA A 218 15.84 -9.36 2.71
N ALA A 219 15.48 -9.68 1.46
CA ALA A 219 14.18 -10.22 1.10
C ALA A 219 13.92 -11.58 1.76
N ARG A 220 14.92 -12.48 1.81
CA ARG A 220 14.82 -13.75 2.55
C ARG A 220 14.58 -13.53 4.05
N GLU A 221 15.23 -12.54 4.65
CA GLU A 221 15.02 -12.18 6.06
C GLU A 221 13.61 -11.63 6.30
N VAL A 222 13.05 -10.81 5.39
CA VAL A 222 11.64 -10.36 5.45
C VAL A 222 10.68 -11.55 5.41
N VAL A 223 10.84 -12.46 4.44
CA VAL A 223 9.98 -13.64 4.28
C VAL A 223 10.04 -14.55 5.51
N ARG A 224 11.24 -14.75 6.07
CA ARG A 224 11.48 -15.53 7.30
C ARG A 224 10.79 -14.92 8.52
N VAL A 225 10.89 -13.60 8.71
CA VAL A 225 10.34 -12.93 9.92
C VAL A 225 8.84 -12.71 9.82
N THR A 226 8.31 -12.42 8.63
CA THR A 226 6.85 -12.33 8.37
C THR A 226 6.14 -13.69 8.39
N LYS A 227 6.89 -14.80 8.35
CA LYS A 227 6.37 -16.16 8.16
C LYS A 227 5.45 -16.25 6.93
N VAL A 228 5.86 -15.57 5.86
CA VAL A 228 5.14 -15.43 4.58
C VAL A 228 3.77 -14.72 4.67
N LYS A 229 3.34 -14.23 5.84
CA LYS A 229 2.04 -13.56 6.02
C LYS A 229 2.17 -12.04 5.93
N GLY A 230 1.23 -11.41 5.25
CA GLY A 230 1.22 -9.94 5.11
C GLY A 230 2.40 -9.40 4.31
N VAL A 231 2.88 -10.15 3.31
CA VAL A 231 3.85 -9.68 2.31
C VAL A 231 3.08 -9.26 1.06
N ILE A 232 3.44 -8.13 0.47
CA ILE A 232 3.07 -7.74 -0.89
C ILE A 232 4.32 -7.58 -1.75
N VAL A 233 4.15 -7.71 -3.06
CA VAL A 233 5.22 -7.54 -4.04
C VAL A 233 4.78 -6.52 -5.07
N SER A 234 5.66 -5.56 -5.37
CA SER A 234 5.38 -4.44 -6.28
C SER A 234 6.52 -4.27 -7.26
N GLY A 235 6.27 -3.59 -8.38
CA GLY A 235 7.25 -3.23 -9.39
C GLY A 235 8.39 -2.43 -8.79
N GLY A 236 8.16 -1.14 -8.52
CA GLY A 236 9.20 -0.22 -8.08
C GLY A 236 10.35 -0.10 -9.09
N VAL A 237 10.07 -0.41 -10.35
CA VAL A 237 10.96 -0.40 -11.52
C VAL A 237 11.02 1.03 -12.10
N ILE A 238 12.21 1.44 -12.57
CA ILE A 238 12.38 2.68 -13.35
C ILE A 238 12.57 2.36 -14.83
N GLY A 239 13.54 1.49 -15.17
CA GLY A 239 13.83 1.10 -16.54
C GLY A 239 12.72 0.25 -17.19
N GLN A 240 12.26 0.63 -18.39
CA GLN A 240 11.19 -0.09 -19.10
C GLN A 240 11.54 -1.57 -19.38
N GLY A 241 12.83 -1.90 -19.48
CA GLY A 241 13.34 -3.26 -19.70
C GLY A 241 13.21 -4.20 -18.51
N ASP A 242 12.90 -3.71 -17.30
CA ASP A 242 12.86 -4.51 -16.07
C ASP A 242 11.47 -4.86 -15.54
N TYR A 243 10.42 -4.43 -16.23
CA TYR A 243 9.07 -4.94 -15.98
C TYR A 243 8.96 -6.43 -16.33
N ARG A 244 8.23 -7.17 -15.50
CA ARG A 244 7.98 -8.61 -15.65
C ARG A 244 6.49 -8.91 -15.50
N SER A 245 6.04 -10.04 -16.02
CA SER A 245 4.64 -10.46 -15.83
C SER A 245 4.38 -10.89 -14.38
N PRO A 246 3.15 -10.75 -13.84
CA PRO A 246 2.83 -11.16 -12.48
C PRO A 246 3.19 -12.62 -12.18
N ARG A 247 3.12 -13.51 -13.18
CA ARG A 247 3.45 -14.95 -13.04
C ARG A 247 4.95 -15.21 -13.00
N ASP A 248 5.74 -14.44 -13.74
CA ASP A 248 7.20 -14.54 -13.70
C ASP A 248 7.73 -14.08 -12.33
N VAL A 249 7.20 -12.97 -11.79
CA VAL A 249 7.58 -12.54 -10.44
C VAL A 249 7.05 -13.48 -9.35
N GLN A 250 5.90 -14.15 -9.54
CA GLN A 250 5.48 -15.25 -8.64
C GLN A 250 6.56 -16.36 -8.58
N ASN A 251 7.11 -16.77 -9.72
CA ASN A 251 8.20 -17.74 -9.77
C ASN A 251 9.46 -17.20 -9.06
N LEU A 252 9.83 -15.93 -9.28
CA LEU A 252 10.93 -15.27 -8.56
C LEU A 252 10.75 -15.34 -7.03
N MET A 253 9.54 -15.13 -6.53
CA MET A 253 9.25 -15.21 -5.09
C MET A 253 9.41 -16.63 -4.52
N THR A 254 9.25 -17.70 -5.31
CA THR A 254 9.54 -19.06 -4.82
C THR A 254 11.01 -19.25 -4.42
N LEU A 255 11.93 -18.56 -5.10
CA LEU A 255 13.38 -18.57 -4.81
C LEU A 255 13.74 -17.83 -3.50
N LEU A 256 12.77 -17.11 -2.90
CA LEU A 256 12.85 -16.55 -1.55
C LEU A 256 12.24 -17.46 -0.48
N GLY A 257 11.65 -18.61 -0.86
CA GLY A 257 11.02 -19.58 0.04
C GLY A 257 9.51 -19.41 0.22
N LEU A 258 8.82 -18.68 -0.67
CA LEU A 258 7.36 -18.66 -0.72
C LEU A 258 6.83 -19.89 -1.47
N ALA A 259 5.78 -20.52 -0.94
CA ALA A 259 5.01 -21.50 -1.71
C ALA A 259 4.21 -20.78 -2.82
N GLN A 260 3.98 -21.43 -3.97
CA GLN A 260 3.42 -20.80 -5.17
C GLN A 260 2.04 -20.15 -4.95
N ASN A 261 1.20 -20.73 -4.07
CA ASN A 261 -0.07 -20.14 -3.65
C ASN A 261 0.13 -18.83 -2.87
N LEU A 262 1.07 -18.80 -1.92
CA LEU A 262 1.37 -17.60 -1.14
C LEU A 262 2.07 -16.52 -1.98
N ALA A 263 2.88 -16.92 -2.96
CA ALA A 263 3.44 -16.01 -3.96
C ALA A 263 2.34 -15.36 -4.82
N HIS A 264 1.37 -16.15 -5.30
CA HIS A 264 0.18 -15.63 -5.99
C HIS A 264 -0.64 -14.68 -5.10
N ASP A 265 -0.86 -15.04 -3.84
CA ASP A 265 -1.66 -14.25 -2.91
C ASP A 265 -1.00 -12.93 -2.53
N ALA A 266 0.34 -12.81 -2.62
CA ALA A 266 1.06 -11.55 -2.48
C ALA A 266 0.82 -10.56 -3.64
N PHE A 267 0.38 -11.03 -4.81
CA PHE A 267 0.03 -10.22 -5.99
C PHE A 267 -1.47 -10.00 -6.21
N ALA A 268 -2.32 -10.91 -5.73
CA ALA A 268 -3.75 -10.91 -6.04
C ALA A 268 -4.66 -10.69 -4.82
N VAL A 269 -4.44 -11.42 -3.72
CA VAL A 269 -5.36 -11.46 -2.58
C VAL A 269 -5.00 -10.41 -1.52
N THR A 270 -3.73 -10.35 -1.14
CA THR A 270 -3.22 -9.43 -0.13
C THR A 270 -3.33 -7.96 -0.58
N PRO A 271 -2.94 -7.58 -1.82
CA PRO A 271 -3.18 -6.23 -2.36
C PRO A 271 -4.67 -5.87 -2.43
N LYS A 272 -5.56 -6.79 -2.79
CA LYS A 272 -7.01 -6.55 -2.82
C LYS A 272 -7.56 -6.19 -1.44
N SER A 273 -7.23 -7.00 -0.43
CA SER A 273 -7.61 -6.75 0.97
C SER A 273 -7.02 -5.43 1.50
N LEU A 274 -5.80 -5.08 1.08
CA LEU A 274 -5.14 -3.82 1.42
C LEU A 274 -5.90 -2.61 0.87
N VAL A 275 -6.30 -2.63 -0.40
CA VAL A 275 -7.03 -1.53 -1.05
C VAL A 275 -8.41 -1.33 -0.42
N LEU A 276 -9.13 -2.40 -0.07
CA LEU A 276 -10.40 -2.33 0.64
C LEU A 276 -10.23 -1.71 2.05
N ARG A 277 -9.19 -2.11 2.79
CA ARG A 277 -8.82 -1.47 4.07
C ARG A 277 -8.44 0.01 3.89
N ALA A 278 -7.79 0.35 2.77
CA ALA A 278 -7.34 1.70 2.50
C ALA A 278 -8.51 2.64 2.17
N GLN A 279 -9.55 2.16 1.49
CA GLN A 279 -10.84 2.84 1.34
C GLN A 279 -11.51 3.04 2.69
N ALA A 280 -11.52 2.01 3.54
CA ALA A 280 -12.06 2.08 4.91
C ALA A 280 -11.33 3.09 5.84
N ARG A 281 -10.14 3.58 5.46
CA ARG A 281 -9.42 4.69 6.14
C ARG A 281 -10.12 6.03 5.95
N LYS A 282 -10.71 6.29 4.78
CA LYS A 282 -11.40 7.55 4.42
C LYS A 282 -12.83 7.64 4.98
N THR A 283 -13.21 6.69 5.82
CA THR A 283 -14.59 6.48 6.29
C THR A 283 -14.61 6.28 7.80
N TYR A 284 -15.63 6.81 8.48
CA TYR A 284 -15.74 6.65 9.94
C TYR A 284 -15.90 5.17 10.32
N ARG A 285 -15.11 4.70 11.30
CA ARG A 285 -15.16 3.33 11.88
C ARG A 285 -15.26 2.20 10.84
N ALA A 286 -14.51 2.30 9.74
CA ALA A 286 -14.43 1.29 8.68
C ALA A 286 -15.75 0.97 7.94
N VAL A 287 -16.68 1.92 7.88
CA VAL A 287 -17.89 1.82 7.04
C VAL A 287 -17.50 1.90 5.56
N LEU A 288 -17.50 0.77 4.85
CA LEU A 288 -16.94 0.60 3.49
C LEU A 288 -17.50 1.53 2.39
N SER A 289 -18.63 2.19 2.60
CA SER A 289 -19.31 3.05 1.61
C SER A 289 -19.79 4.35 2.22
N GLN A 290 -19.66 5.47 1.50
CA GLN A 290 -20.28 6.73 1.90
C GLN A 290 -21.81 6.55 2.06
N PRO A 291 -22.43 7.12 3.11
CA PRO A 291 -23.87 6.98 3.33
C PRO A 291 -24.65 7.75 2.26
N ARG A 292 -25.31 7.03 1.35
CA ARG A 292 -26.20 7.63 0.35
C ARG A 292 -27.50 8.08 1.04
N ILE A 293 -27.69 9.38 1.19
CA ILE A 293 -28.98 9.94 1.60
C ILE A 293 -29.99 9.67 0.48
N VAL A 294 -30.91 8.74 0.73
CA VAL A 294 -32.10 8.54 -0.09
C VAL A 294 -33.20 9.36 0.58
N VAL A 295 -33.47 10.56 0.05
CA VAL A 295 -34.66 11.31 0.42
C VAL A 295 -35.87 10.54 -0.14
N PRO A 296 -36.81 10.06 0.68
CA PRO A 296 -38.01 9.43 0.16
C PRO A 296 -38.83 10.48 -0.57
N ILE A 297 -39.19 10.23 -1.83
CA ILE A 297 -40.10 11.10 -2.57
C ILE A 297 -41.47 10.98 -1.91
N THR A 298 -41.86 11.99 -1.15
CA THR A 298 -43.21 12.11 -0.60
C THR A 298 -44.20 12.24 -1.76
N SER A 299 -45.00 11.20 -1.97
CA SER A 299 -46.11 11.20 -2.93
C SER A 299 -47.17 12.22 -2.50
N GLY A 300 -47.02 13.47 -2.94
CA GLY A 300 -47.84 14.60 -2.47
C GLY A 300 -47.83 15.84 -3.36
N GLU A 301 -46.74 16.14 -4.09
CA GLU A 301 -46.71 17.28 -5.03
C GLU A 301 -46.58 16.82 -6.48
N ALA A 302 -47.72 16.75 -7.17
CA ALA A 302 -47.76 16.70 -8.62
C ALA A 302 -47.40 18.09 -9.17
N VAL A 303 -46.14 18.27 -9.58
CA VAL A 303 -45.68 19.51 -10.23
C VAL A 303 -46.43 19.69 -11.55
N ARG A 304 -47.43 20.58 -11.53
CA ARG A 304 -48.36 20.85 -12.61
C ARG A 304 -47.64 21.44 -13.84
N ALA A 305 -47.39 20.61 -14.83
CA ALA A 305 -46.94 21.08 -16.14
C ALA A 305 -48.02 21.98 -16.79
N PRO A 306 -47.67 23.17 -17.32
CA PRO A 306 -48.62 24.09 -17.93
C PRO A 306 -48.88 23.73 -19.40
N SER A 307 -49.62 22.64 -19.66
CA SER A 307 -50.13 22.33 -20.99
C SER A 307 -51.22 23.33 -21.40
N LYS A 308 -50.92 24.20 -22.38
CA LYS A 308 -51.94 25.00 -23.06
C LYS A 308 -52.64 24.15 -24.11
N GLU A 309 -53.95 23.93 -23.95
CA GLU A 309 -54.84 23.68 -25.07
C GLU A 309 -55.32 25.02 -25.67
N PRO A 310 -55.77 25.00 -26.93
CA PRO A 310 -57.22 25.15 -27.11
C PRO A 310 -57.85 24.07 -28.00
N SER A 311 -59.16 23.88 -27.82
CA SER A 311 -60.08 23.16 -28.71
C SER A 311 -60.38 24.00 -29.99
N VAL A 312 -61.11 23.57 -31.03
CA VAL A 312 -62.16 22.55 -31.23
C VAL A 312 -62.12 22.06 -32.70
N ALA A 313 -62.43 20.78 -33.01
CA ALA A 313 -63.25 20.36 -34.18
C ALA A 313 -63.38 18.82 -34.39
N GLN A 314 -64.62 18.34 -34.29
CA GLN A 314 -65.33 17.30 -35.09
C GLN A 314 -64.60 16.08 -35.73
N ALA A 315 -65.22 14.90 -35.58
CA ALA A 315 -64.97 13.68 -36.37
C ALA A 315 -65.90 13.60 -37.62
N PRO A 316 -65.74 12.60 -38.52
CA PRO A 316 -66.50 11.35 -38.30
C PRO A 316 -65.86 10.02 -38.77
N ALA A 317 -66.27 8.95 -38.07
CA ALA A 317 -66.47 7.53 -38.46
C ALA A 317 -65.75 6.85 -39.65
N GLN A 318 -65.13 5.68 -39.38
CA GLN A 318 -65.34 4.34 -40.01
C GLN A 318 -64.32 3.34 -39.41
N SER A 319 -64.65 2.30 -38.63
CA SER A 319 -65.42 1.05 -38.88
C SER A 319 -64.57 -0.17 -39.29
N SER A 320 -64.38 -1.14 -38.38
CA SER A 320 -64.41 -2.59 -38.69
C SER A 320 -64.25 -3.49 -37.44
N THR A 321 -64.88 -4.67 -37.54
CA THR A 321 -64.90 -5.89 -36.70
C THR A 321 -63.57 -6.27 -36.00
N ALA A 322 -63.50 -6.81 -34.77
CA ALA A 322 -64.32 -7.77 -34.00
C ALA A 322 -63.96 -9.27 -34.17
N ALA A 323 -63.08 -9.77 -33.28
CA ALA A 323 -62.89 -11.15 -32.78
C ALA A 323 -61.94 -11.05 -31.55
N GLY A 324 -61.97 -11.87 -30.49
CA GLY A 324 -62.46 -13.25 -30.33
C GLY A 324 -61.29 -14.22 -30.54
N LEU A 325 -60.81 -15.03 -29.58
CA LEU A 325 -61.38 -15.51 -28.30
C LEU A 325 -60.29 -15.80 -27.22
N SER A 326 -60.75 -16.32 -26.08
CA SER A 326 -60.02 -16.87 -24.92
C SER A 326 -59.05 -18.05 -25.26
N ALA A 327 -58.22 -18.62 -24.36
CA ALA A 327 -58.36 -18.75 -22.90
C ALA A 327 -57.05 -19.13 -22.12
N THR A 328 -57.11 -18.92 -20.79
CA THR A 328 -56.52 -19.74 -19.69
C THR A 328 -55.02 -20.11 -19.62
N ASP A 329 -54.35 -19.50 -18.63
CA ASP A 329 -53.38 -20.10 -17.67
C ASP A 329 -53.94 -21.38 -16.96
N PRO A 330 -53.17 -22.21 -16.20
CA PRO A 330 -51.94 -21.88 -15.45
C PRO A 330 -50.80 -22.95 -15.45
N GLY A 331 -49.66 -22.68 -14.79
CA GLY A 331 -48.76 -23.79 -14.37
C GLY A 331 -47.34 -23.47 -13.85
N THR A 332 -47.16 -22.71 -12.77
CA THR A 332 -45.82 -22.52 -12.13
C THR A 332 -45.54 -23.50 -10.99
N PRO A 333 -44.40 -24.23 -10.99
CA PRO A 333 -43.84 -24.87 -9.79
C PRO A 333 -42.67 -24.07 -9.20
N ALA A 334 -42.67 -23.90 -7.88
CA ALA A 334 -41.60 -23.24 -7.10
C ALA A 334 -40.57 -24.27 -6.54
N PRO A 335 -39.37 -23.86 -6.08
CA PRO A 335 -38.28 -24.78 -5.72
C PRO A 335 -38.47 -25.49 -4.36
N PRO A 336 -37.80 -26.63 -4.12
CA PRO A 336 -37.96 -27.44 -2.91
C PRO A 336 -37.28 -26.86 -1.65
N PRO A 337 -37.78 -27.20 -0.44
CA PRO A 337 -37.29 -26.68 0.84
C PRO A 337 -36.06 -27.45 1.41
N PRO A 338 -35.32 -26.86 2.37
CA PRO A 338 -34.17 -27.49 3.03
C PRO A 338 -34.56 -28.40 4.21
N THR A 339 -33.70 -29.37 4.51
CA THR A 339 -33.78 -30.29 5.67
C THR A 339 -32.50 -30.24 6.54
N PRO A 340 -32.56 -30.67 7.82
CA PRO A 340 -31.84 -29.95 8.88
C PRO A 340 -30.45 -30.47 9.28
N SER A 341 -29.86 -29.72 10.22
CA SER A 341 -28.55 -29.85 10.85
C SER A 341 -28.17 -31.22 11.40
N ARG A 342 -26.86 -31.51 11.33
CA ARG A 342 -26.17 -32.41 12.27
C ARG A 342 -25.00 -31.66 12.93
N GLU A 343 -25.11 -31.43 14.22
CA GLU A 343 -24.02 -30.91 15.05
C GLU A 343 -23.09 -32.06 15.45
N CYS A 344 -21.78 -31.82 15.47
CA CYS A 344 -20.80 -32.73 16.05
C CYS A 344 -20.05 -32.05 17.19
N HIS A 345 -20.66 -32.06 18.38
CA HIS A 345 -19.97 -31.74 19.63
C HIS A 345 -19.28 -32.99 20.19
N SER A 346 -17.95 -33.04 20.08
CA SER A 346 -17.08 -33.88 20.91
C SER A 346 -15.90 -33.02 21.37
N ALA A 347 -16.03 -32.37 22.53
CA ALA A 347 -15.63 -32.94 23.82
C ALA A 347 -14.10 -33.00 23.99
N THR A 348 -13.58 -32.06 24.77
CA THR A 348 -12.18 -32.05 25.20
C THR A 348 -11.94 -33.14 26.23
N GLU A 349 -11.02 -34.07 25.98
CA GLU A 349 -10.47 -34.93 27.05
C GLU A 349 -9.01 -34.57 27.33
N LYS A 350 -8.74 -34.09 28.56
CA LYS A 350 -7.39 -33.97 29.10
C LYS A 350 -6.99 -35.33 29.69
N ARG A 351 -6.12 -36.09 29.04
CA ARG A 351 -5.30 -37.08 29.76
C ARG A 351 -3.96 -36.48 30.16
N ARG A 352 -3.63 -36.61 31.43
CA ARG A 352 -2.41 -36.14 32.08
C ARG A 352 -1.69 -37.37 32.64
N ARG A 353 -0.36 -37.40 32.43
CA ARG A 353 0.70 -38.22 33.07
C ARG A 353 0.29 -39.27 34.12
N GLU A 354 0.96 -40.42 34.07
CA GLU A 354 2.04 -40.73 35.03
C GLU A 354 3.24 -41.35 34.28
N PRO A 355 4.47 -41.39 34.87
CA PRO A 355 5.68 -41.93 34.25
C PRO A 355 6.06 -43.33 34.78
N ASP A 356 7.04 -43.98 34.14
CA ASP A 356 7.85 -45.02 34.81
C ASP A 356 9.27 -45.13 34.21
N SER A 357 10.18 -45.74 34.97
CA SER A 357 11.64 -45.78 34.76
C SER A 357 12.17 -47.17 34.30
N ASP A 358 13.43 -47.36 33.85
CA ASP A 358 14.55 -46.40 33.65
C ASP A 358 15.08 -46.44 32.18
N THR A 359 16.18 -47.06 31.71
CA THR A 359 17.38 -47.73 32.29
C THR A 359 18.53 -47.74 31.24
N ALA A 360 19.73 -48.24 31.61
CA ALA A 360 20.86 -48.63 30.75
C ALA A 360 21.70 -47.50 30.09
N ALA A 361 22.78 -47.13 30.76
CA ALA A 361 23.76 -46.14 30.32
C ALA A 361 24.69 -46.61 29.18
N ALA A 362 25.12 -45.66 28.35
CA ALA A 362 26.42 -45.65 27.70
C ALA A 362 26.95 -44.20 27.67
N GLY A 363 28.19 -43.98 28.12
CA GLY A 363 28.73 -42.62 28.29
C GLY A 363 30.10 -42.44 27.63
N LEU A 364 30.37 -41.21 27.17
CA LEU A 364 31.73 -40.79 26.83
C LEU A 364 31.94 -39.30 27.15
N LEU A 365 32.97 -39.01 27.95
CA LEU A 365 33.39 -37.63 28.26
C LEU A 365 34.29 -37.10 27.13
N ILE A 366 34.28 -35.78 26.90
CA ILE A 366 35.52 -35.03 26.66
C ILE A 366 35.41 -33.54 27.04
N ARG A 367 36.26 -33.17 28.01
CA ARG A 367 36.83 -31.85 28.36
C ARG A 367 36.12 -30.56 27.90
N LYS A 368 35.44 -29.87 28.84
CA LYS A 368 35.42 -28.39 28.87
C LYS A 368 36.80 -27.86 29.29
N ARG A 369 37.38 -26.91 28.55
CA ARG A 369 38.48 -26.06 29.06
C ARG A 369 37.89 -24.81 29.74
N ARG A 370 38.25 -24.55 31.01
CA ARG A 370 38.05 -23.27 31.68
C ARG A 370 39.33 -22.43 31.53
N THR A 371 39.22 -21.22 31.01
CA THR A 371 40.27 -20.20 31.10
C THR A 371 39.92 -19.23 32.23
N VAL A 372 40.80 -19.11 33.23
CA VAL A 372 40.66 -18.16 34.34
C VAL A 372 41.74 -17.10 34.21
N HIS A 373 41.34 -15.82 34.18
CA HIS A 373 42.25 -14.69 34.33
C HIS A 373 41.61 -13.61 35.20
N GLN A 374 42.39 -13.11 36.16
CA GLN A 374 41.99 -12.04 37.08
C GLN A 374 42.33 -10.66 36.49
N PRO A 375 41.60 -9.59 36.86
CA PRO A 375 41.94 -8.23 36.47
C PRO A 375 43.14 -7.69 37.26
N GLN A 376 44.15 -7.14 36.58
CA GLN A 376 45.25 -6.43 37.24
C GLN A 376 44.85 -5.01 37.67
N LYS A 377 45.44 -4.54 38.79
CA LYS A 377 45.12 -3.26 39.43
C LYS A 377 45.86 -2.08 38.79
N LYS A 378 45.22 -0.90 38.83
CA LYS A 378 45.80 0.41 38.47
C LYS A 378 47.09 0.70 39.25
N LYS A 379 48.10 1.29 38.60
CA LYS A 379 49.15 2.10 39.25
C LYS A 379 49.08 3.54 38.73
N LYS A 380 48.84 4.51 39.62
CA LYS A 380 49.14 5.93 39.36
C LYS A 380 50.67 6.13 39.39
N LYS A 381 51.16 7.12 38.64
CA LYS A 381 52.42 7.83 38.94
C LYS A 381 52.10 9.33 39.14
N HIS A 382 52.90 10.00 39.94
CA HIS A 382 52.84 11.45 40.22
C HIS A 382 54.27 12.03 40.21
N GLY A 383 54.39 13.31 39.86
CA GLY A 383 55.63 14.08 39.90
C GLY A 383 56.61 13.80 38.74
N VAL A 384 57.47 14.73 38.34
CA VAL A 384 57.63 16.16 38.72
C VAL A 384 58.25 16.93 37.52
N PRO A 385 58.32 18.28 37.50
CA PRO A 385 58.31 19.06 36.25
C PRO A 385 59.68 19.55 35.74
N ARG A 386 59.67 20.04 34.50
CA ARG A 386 60.48 21.09 33.86
C ARG A 386 59.63 21.65 32.70
N ARG A 387 59.74 22.91 32.30
CA ARG A 387 60.73 23.93 32.63
C ARG A 387 60.06 25.29 32.85
#